data_AF-A0A0M9GBV5-F1
#
_entry.id   AF-A0A0M9GBV5-F1
#
_cell.length_a   1.000
_cell.length_b   1.000
_cell.length_c   1.000
_cell.angle_alpha   90.00
_cell.angle_beta   90.00
_cell.angle_gamma   90.00
#
_symmetry.space_group_name_H-M   'P 1'
#
loop_
_entity.id
_entity.type
_entity.pdbx_description
1 polymer ?
#
loop_
_entity_poly.entity_id
_entity_poly.type
_entity_poly.pdbx_seq_one_letter_code
_entity_poly.pdbx_strand_id
1 'polypeptide(L)'
;MQTSGLPTRVPVPFADSGTKNVIPVTASSTPGLASYTTGFPPLTMTPIVSGGIPPAGQDFNGILNAITNAIRWGNAGGQYPYDATFSSAIGGYPKGALLARSGFDGYWVSQVENNTTNPDTGGAGWAALSFQGSDYGVDIGTANAYAVTFAPAVVSLRDGMTLKFKALNANTGASTFSPSGITAAPIVGGAHSSLQGGEISPNGDVWVQWNSSIGTGSWVLIENTGGALQVASATRSQHAPNAGQIQSQSLTAFTTAGTAPAFTLNPSPAITALAAGQRFRASFNAAGTTGSNTLNVNGLGAKNLVQYDSTGALVSAIISSGLLTDVEYNGTSWVVLDPLPGQVNNLVGIQGAFKNLAVSATGTSAVVSITADEIVLESASNTYQTVRNVAVNPSLASSGISGLDTGTVAANTWYSVWVVWNSTNGAAGLLSLSATAPTLPGGWTHKARVGWVRTDGTANRYPLNFLQSGRRAQYRVGSGTNVTALPVIANASSPIALWTAIAVAAFVPPTAGAIDVGVISQSAASQLAWAYVVPNNSYSTTPSATAPVGIASGSYNTSLTASRTLMALESGNIYWGTQTSSGGSMGVYCAGWEDNL
;
A
#
# COMPACT_ATOMS: atom_id res chain seq x y z
N MET A 1 35.05 -59.75 32.31
CA MET A 1 35.44 -59.00 33.53
C MET A 1 34.68 -57.69 33.55
N GLN A 2 34.09 -57.32 34.69
CA GLN A 2 33.40 -56.03 34.87
C GLN A 2 34.34 -55.05 35.59
N THR A 3 34.15 -53.75 35.41
CA THR A 3 34.93 -52.69 36.11
C THR A 3 34.79 -52.74 37.63
N SER A 4 33.73 -53.37 38.14
CA SER A 4 33.53 -53.68 39.57
C SER A 4 34.51 -54.73 40.12
N GLY A 5 35.21 -55.47 39.26
CA GLY A 5 36.20 -56.48 39.64
C GLY A 5 37.65 -56.02 39.50
N LEU A 6 37.91 -54.71 39.49
CA LEU A 6 39.28 -54.19 39.41
C LEU A 6 40.10 -54.64 40.64
N PRO A 7 41.30 -55.23 40.44
CA PRO A 7 42.17 -55.61 41.55
C PRO A 7 42.56 -54.40 42.43
N THR A 8 42.83 -54.66 43.70
CA THR A 8 43.35 -53.64 44.63
C THR A 8 44.71 -53.13 44.14
N ARG A 9 44.87 -51.80 44.11
CA ARG A 9 46.13 -51.15 43.71
C ARG A 9 47.20 -51.33 44.79
N VAL A 10 48.47 -51.37 44.36
CA VAL A 10 49.64 -51.45 45.25
C VAL A 10 50.15 -50.03 45.57
N PRO A 11 49.94 -49.50 46.79
CA PRO A 11 50.35 -48.14 47.14
C PRO A 11 51.84 -48.03 47.50
N VAL A 12 52.44 -49.10 48.03
CA VAL A 12 53.83 -49.13 48.50
C VAL A 12 54.52 -50.39 47.95
N PRO A 13 55.74 -50.27 47.37
CA PRO A 13 56.53 -51.42 46.96
C PRO A 13 56.85 -52.33 48.14
N PHE A 14 56.94 -53.63 47.90
CA PHE A 14 57.33 -54.60 48.92
C PHE A 14 58.75 -54.28 49.42
N ALA A 15 58.98 -54.34 50.74
CA ALA A 15 60.26 -54.01 51.35
C ALA A 15 60.84 -52.63 50.93
N ASP A 16 59.99 -51.60 50.79
CA ASP A 16 60.42 -50.25 50.36
C ASP A 16 61.51 -49.66 51.29
N SER A 17 61.31 -49.76 52.61
CA SER A 17 62.27 -49.41 53.65
C SER A 17 63.05 -50.61 54.22
N GLY A 18 62.77 -51.83 53.73
CA GLY A 18 63.42 -53.06 54.19
C GLY A 18 64.76 -53.32 53.50
N THR A 19 65.60 -54.15 54.12
CA THR A 19 66.86 -54.62 53.52
C THR A 19 66.56 -55.43 52.26
N LYS A 20 67.15 -55.02 51.13
CA LYS A 20 66.98 -55.67 49.82
C LYS A 20 68.27 -55.58 49.01
N ASN A 21 68.50 -56.59 48.17
CA ASN A 21 69.55 -56.57 47.16
C ASN A 21 69.01 -55.99 45.85
N VAL A 22 69.85 -55.30 45.10
CA VAL A 22 69.56 -54.99 43.69
C VAL A 22 69.86 -56.25 42.88
N ILE A 23 68.86 -56.77 42.19
CA ILE A 23 69.01 -58.00 41.41
C ILE A 23 69.73 -57.68 40.10
N PRO A 24 70.95 -58.20 39.88
CA PRO A 24 71.66 -57.97 38.63
C PRO A 24 71.00 -58.75 37.49
N VAL A 25 71.24 -58.31 36.25
CA VAL A 25 70.80 -59.06 35.07
C VAL A 25 71.55 -60.40 34.98
N THR A 26 72.88 -60.35 35.05
CA THR A 26 73.76 -61.53 35.04
C THR A 26 74.08 -62.03 36.45
N ALA A 27 74.42 -63.31 36.58
CA ALA A 27 74.79 -63.92 37.86
C ALA A 27 75.98 -63.22 38.55
N SER A 28 75.89 -63.07 39.87
CA SER A 28 77.00 -62.60 40.71
C SER A 28 78.03 -63.71 40.92
N SER A 29 79.29 -63.34 41.14
CA SER A 29 80.33 -64.26 41.59
C SER A 29 80.14 -64.70 43.05
N THR A 30 79.30 -64.00 43.82
CA THR A 30 78.92 -64.37 45.19
C THR A 30 77.98 -65.59 45.17
N PRO A 31 78.36 -66.72 45.78
CA PRO A 31 77.51 -67.91 45.81
C PRO A 31 76.15 -67.65 46.47
N GLY A 32 75.07 -68.16 45.86
CA GLY A 32 73.73 -68.14 46.44
C GLY A 32 72.85 -66.94 46.09
N LEU A 33 73.36 -65.92 45.38
CA LEU A 33 72.59 -64.73 44.98
C LEU A 33 71.80 -64.92 43.68
N ALA A 34 70.59 -64.37 43.62
CA ALA A 34 69.73 -64.40 42.44
C ALA A 34 70.16 -63.39 41.34
N SER A 35 69.81 -63.70 40.09
CA SER A 35 69.89 -62.76 38.95
C SER A 35 68.69 -62.91 38.03
N TYR A 36 68.43 -61.94 37.14
CA TYR A 36 67.33 -62.06 36.17
C TYR A 36 67.57 -63.17 35.14
N THR A 37 68.82 -63.41 34.72
CA THR A 37 69.15 -64.42 33.71
C THR A 37 69.08 -65.84 34.28
N THR A 38 69.60 -66.07 35.49
CA THR A 38 69.71 -67.42 36.07
C THR A 38 68.64 -67.74 37.10
N GLY A 39 67.85 -66.75 37.54
CA GLY A 39 66.99 -66.89 38.71
C GLY A 39 67.80 -67.17 39.98
N PHE A 40 67.21 -67.92 40.91
CA PHE A 40 67.93 -68.47 42.06
C PHE A 40 68.90 -69.57 41.61
N PRO A 41 70.21 -69.49 41.95
CA PRO A 41 71.19 -70.44 41.44
C PRO A 41 70.97 -71.85 42.05
N PRO A 42 71.38 -72.94 41.37
CA PRO A 42 71.14 -74.32 41.83
C PRO A 42 71.62 -74.62 43.25
N LEU A 43 72.69 -73.95 43.70
CA LEU A 43 73.19 -74.00 45.08
C LEU A 43 72.11 -73.69 46.13
N THR A 44 71.09 -72.92 45.77
CA THR A 44 69.95 -72.58 46.63
C THR A 44 68.83 -73.61 46.66
N MET A 45 68.91 -74.62 45.81
CA MET A 45 67.99 -75.76 45.75
C MET A 45 68.65 -77.06 46.20
N THR A 46 69.93 -77.01 46.58
CA THR A 46 70.66 -78.14 47.16
C THR A 46 70.40 -78.21 48.67
N PRO A 47 70.18 -79.40 49.27
CA PRO A 47 70.03 -79.54 50.72
C PRO A 47 71.23 -78.96 51.49
N ILE A 48 70.97 -78.35 52.66
CA ILE A 48 72.01 -77.75 53.50
C ILE A 48 73.07 -78.79 53.89
N VAL A 49 72.66 -80.03 54.16
CA VAL A 49 73.55 -81.15 54.48
C VAL A 49 74.51 -81.55 53.34
N SER A 50 74.24 -81.07 52.12
CA SER A 50 75.04 -81.30 50.91
C SER A 50 75.76 -80.03 50.44
N GLY A 51 75.91 -79.02 51.30
CA GLY A 51 76.62 -77.77 51.00
C GLY A 51 75.79 -76.70 50.27
N GLY A 52 74.46 -76.85 50.23
CA GLY A 52 73.57 -75.81 49.69
C GLY A 52 73.46 -74.57 50.58
N ILE A 53 73.12 -73.44 49.97
CA ILE A 53 72.95 -72.13 50.65
C ILE A 53 71.49 -71.70 50.46
N PRO A 54 70.68 -71.48 51.51
CA PRO A 54 69.30 -71.07 51.33
C PRO A 54 69.20 -69.75 50.54
N PRO A 55 68.15 -69.53 49.73
CA PRO A 55 68.00 -68.28 49.00
C PRO A 55 67.95 -67.08 49.96
N ALA A 56 68.64 -66.00 49.62
CA ALA A 56 68.73 -64.83 50.48
C ALA A 56 67.39 -64.10 50.60
N GLY A 57 66.95 -63.78 51.83
CA GLY A 57 65.75 -62.97 52.06
C GLY A 57 65.82 -61.58 51.40
N GLN A 58 67.02 -61.02 51.31
CA GLN A 58 67.29 -59.77 50.59
C GLN A 58 67.02 -59.86 49.09
N ASP A 59 67.22 -61.03 48.48
CA ASP A 59 66.93 -61.25 47.05
C ASP A 59 65.42 -61.37 46.82
N PHE A 60 64.69 -62.08 47.69
CA PHE A 60 63.23 -62.07 47.65
C PHE A 60 62.67 -60.65 47.78
N ASN A 61 63.17 -59.89 48.76
CA ASN A 61 62.79 -58.49 48.94
C ASN A 61 63.12 -57.64 47.70
N GLY A 62 64.30 -57.84 47.10
CA GLY A 62 64.72 -57.13 45.88
C GLY A 62 63.84 -57.42 44.67
N ILE A 63 63.56 -58.71 44.39
CA ILE A 63 62.69 -59.15 43.29
C ILE A 63 61.27 -58.60 43.48
N LEU A 64 60.69 -58.80 44.67
CA LEU A 64 59.33 -58.35 44.97
C LEU A 64 59.24 -56.82 44.94
N ASN A 65 60.26 -56.10 45.41
CA ASN A 65 60.32 -54.65 45.32
C ASN A 65 60.32 -54.18 43.85
N ALA A 66 61.16 -54.76 42.99
CA ALA A 66 61.22 -54.40 41.57
C ALA A 66 59.87 -54.62 40.86
N ILE A 67 59.24 -55.78 41.08
CA ILE A 67 57.93 -56.12 40.51
C ILE A 67 56.84 -55.17 41.02
N THR A 68 56.74 -55.00 42.34
CA THR A 68 55.69 -54.17 42.95
C THR A 68 55.87 -52.67 42.64
N ASN A 69 57.10 -52.20 42.43
CA ASN A 69 57.36 -50.84 41.98
C ASN A 69 56.87 -50.61 40.55
N ALA A 70 57.14 -51.55 39.62
CA ALA A 70 56.60 -51.48 38.26
C ALA A 70 55.06 -51.57 38.24
N ILE A 71 54.48 -52.44 39.08
CA ILE A 71 53.02 -52.54 39.26
C ILE A 71 52.43 -51.23 39.81
N ARG A 72 53.09 -50.59 40.78
CA ARG A 72 52.66 -49.29 41.33
C ARG A 72 52.61 -48.22 40.23
N TRP A 73 53.65 -48.15 39.39
CA TRP A 73 53.67 -47.22 38.24
C TRP A 73 52.50 -47.46 37.29
N GLY A 74 52.25 -48.72 36.92
CA GLY A 74 51.10 -49.08 36.09
C GLY A 74 49.73 -48.79 36.74
N ASN A 75 49.58 -49.06 38.04
CA ASN A 75 48.36 -48.77 38.82
C ASN A 75 48.05 -47.27 38.91
N ALA A 76 49.09 -46.43 38.86
CA ALA A 76 48.95 -44.98 38.80
C ALA A 76 48.60 -44.46 37.40
N GLY A 77 48.51 -45.33 36.39
CA GLY A 77 48.29 -44.97 34.98
C GLY A 77 49.55 -44.55 34.25
N GLY A 78 50.74 -44.78 34.83
CA GLY A 78 52.02 -44.42 34.25
C GLY A 78 52.36 -45.27 33.03
N GLN A 79 52.91 -44.63 32.00
CA GLN A 79 53.50 -45.27 30.84
C GLN A 79 54.98 -44.90 30.72
N TYR A 80 55.76 -45.76 30.08
CA TYR A 80 57.20 -45.54 29.92
C TYR A 80 57.51 -44.77 28.63
N PRO A 81 58.43 -43.79 28.66
CA PRO A 81 58.96 -43.21 27.43
C PRO A 81 59.90 -44.19 26.71
N TYR A 82 60.33 -43.82 25.51
CA TYR A 82 61.35 -44.56 24.79
C TYR A 82 62.66 -44.63 25.60
N ASP A 83 63.19 -45.84 25.74
CA ASP A 83 64.49 -46.10 26.36
C ASP A 83 65.35 -46.93 25.40
N ALA A 84 66.46 -46.35 24.94
CA ALA A 84 67.34 -46.99 23.96
C ALA A 84 68.02 -48.26 24.51
N THR A 85 68.33 -48.28 25.81
CA THR A 85 68.99 -49.40 26.47
C THR A 85 68.01 -50.57 26.59
N PHE A 86 66.78 -50.29 27.03
CA PHE A 86 65.71 -51.26 27.13
C PHE A 86 65.33 -51.80 25.75
N SER A 87 65.13 -50.93 24.76
CA SER A 87 64.84 -51.30 23.37
C SER A 87 65.88 -52.28 22.83
N SER A 88 67.16 -51.99 23.03
CA SER A 88 68.26 -52.87 22.61
C SER A 88 68.24 -54.22 23.35
N ALA A 89 67.94 -54.22 24.64
CA ALA A 89 67.90 -55.44 25.46
C ALA A 89 66.74 -56.39 25.10
N ILE A 90 65.61 -55.86 24.62
CA ILE A 90 64.44 -56.67 24.25
C ILE A 90 64.32 -56.97 22.75
N GLY A 91 65.23 -56.45 21.92
CA GLY A 91 65.18 -56.62 20.46
C GLY A 91 64.23 -55.65 19.73
N GLY A 92 63.92 -54.51 20.35
CA GLY A 92 63.02 -53.49 19.84
C GLY A 92 61.59 -53.57 20.39
N TYR A 93 60.84 -52.48 20.30
CA TYR A 93 59.45 -52.45 20.73
C TYR A 93 58.54 -53.14 19.71
N PRO A 94 57.64 -54.05 20.12
CA PRO A 94 56.74 -54.76 19.21
C PRO A 94 55.69 -53.83 18.59
N LYS A 95 55.02 -54.28 17.53
CA LYS A 95 53.92 -53.52 16.92
C LYS A 95 52.78 -53.35 17.93
N GLY A 96 52.23 -52.13 17.99
CA GLY A 96 51.18 -51.77 18.94
C GLY A 96 51.68 -51.37 20.33
N ALA A 97 53.00 -51.41 20.59
CA ALA A 97 53.57 -50.87 21.82
C ALA A 97 53.22 -49.39 21.99
N LEU A 98 52.69 -49.04 23.16
CA LEU A 98 52.34 -47.68 23.56
C LEU A 98 53.44 -47.13 24.47
N LEU A 99 54.09 -46.05 24.04
CA LEU A 99 55.08 -45.33 24.83
C LEU A 99 54.60 -43.91 25.11
N ALA A 100 54.92 -43.39 26.30
CA ALA A 100 54.74 -41.97 26.57
C ALA A 100 55.73 -41.14 25.73
N ARG A 101 55.35 -39.92 25.36
CA ARG A 101 56.32 -38.91 24.90
C ARG A 101 57.27 -38.55 26.03
N SER A 102 58.50 -38.15 25.71
CA SER A 102 59.48 -37.68 26.70
C SER A 102 58.96 -36.53 27.60
N GLY A 103 58.04 -35.70 27.08
CA GLY A 103 57.36 -34.63 27.83
C GLY A 103 56.05 -35.02 28.53
N PHE A 104 55.62 -36.28 28.44
CA PHE A 104 54.34 -36.81 28.99
C PHE A 104 53.06 -36.08 28.50
N ASP A 105 53.11 -35.43 27.33
CA ASP A 105 52.01 -34.68 26.71
C ASP A 105 51.24 -35.48 25.64
N GLY A 106 51.55 -36.77 25.48
CA GLY A 106 50.91 -37.67 24.52
C GLY A 106 51.60 -39.03 24.46
N TYR A 107 51.18 -39.85 23.50
CA TYR A 107 51.70 -41.21 23.32
C TYR A 107 52.19 -41.46 21.89
N TRP A 108 53.09 -42.42 21.77
CA TRP A 108 53.53 -43.02 20.52
C TRP A 108 53.04 -44.46 20.45
N VAL A 109 52.53 -44.87 19.27
CA VAL A 109 52.15 -46.26 18.98
C VAL A 109 53.12 -46.81 17.93
N SER A 110 53.85 -47.88 18.27
CA SER A 110 54.71 -48.56 17.30
C SER A 110 53.88 -49.20 16.18
N GLN A 111 54.26 -48.96 14.93
CA GLN A 111 53.58 -49.45 13.72
C GLN A 111 54.24 -50.71 13.15
N VAL A 112 55.45 -51.05 13.62
CA VAL A 112 56.27 -52.16 13.12
C VAL A 112 56.77 -53.03 14.28
N GLU A 113 57.08 -54.28 13.99
CA GLU A 113 57.75 -55.17 14.94
C GLU A 113 59.20 -54.74 15.18
N ASN A 114 59.74 -55.07 16.35
CA ASN A 114 61.16 -54.87 16.69
C ASN A 114 61.63 -53.41 16.47
N ASN A 115 60.79 -52.43 16.77
CA ASN A 115 61.11 -51.02 16.53
C ASN A 115 62.16 -50.49 17.51
N THR A 116 63.35 -50.19 16.99
CA THR A 116 64.49 -49.67 17.76
C THR A 116 64.74 -48.17 17.53
N THR A 117 63.89 -47.48 16.78
CA THR A 117 64.07 -46.06 16.49
C THR A 117 63.39 -45.20 17.56
N ASN A 118 64.01 -44.07 17.93
CA ASN A 118 63.46 -43.16 18.93
C ASN A 118 62.37 -42.26 18.31
N PRO A 119 61.09 -42.37 18.72
CA PRO A 119 60.01 -41.55 18.15
C PRO A 119 60.12 -40.06 18.50
N ASP A 120 60.65 -39.71 19.67
CA ASP A 120 60.76 -38.30 20.13
C ASP A 120 61.83 -37.51 19.34
N THR A 121 62.67 -38.20 18.57
CA THR A 121 63.66 -37.58 17.66
C THR A 121 63.36 -37.85 16.18
N GLY A 122 62.11 -38.20 15.84
CA GLY A 122 61.69 -38.41 14.45
C GLY A 122 61.98 -39.80 13.87
N GLY A 123 62.15 -40.82 14.71
CA GLY A 123 62.30 -42.21 14.28
C GLY A 123 61.10 -42.74 13.49
N ALA A 124 61.35 -43.56 12.46
CA ALA A 124 60.32 -44.09 11.59
C ALA A 124 59.48 -45.21 12.25
N GLY A 125 58.29 -45.48 11.72
CA GLY A 125 57.45 -46.60 12.20
C GLY A 125 56.70 -46.32 13.50
N TRP A 126 56.46 -45.06 13.83
CA TRP A 126 55.65 -44.63 14.99
C TRP A 126 54.47 -43.76 14.54
N ALA A 127 53.33 -43.89 15.22
CA ALA A 127 52.19 -42.98 15.07
C ALA A 127 51.96 -42.20 16.36
N ALA A 128 51.75 -40.88 16.24
CA ALA A 128 51.37 -40.04 17.36
C ALA A 128 49.91 -40.30 17.75
N LEU A 129 49.67 -40.54 19.03
CA LEU A 129 48.35 -40.49 19.63
C LEU A 129 48.29 -39.22 20.51
N SER A 130 47.82 -38.13 19.93
CA SER A 130 47.58 -36.87 20.64
C SER A 130 46.11 -36.74 21.01
N PHE A 131 45.82 -36.42 22.27
CA PHE A 131 44.49 -36.02 22.72
C PHE A 131 44.22 -34.51 22.55
N GLN A 132 45.20 -33.78 21.99
CA GLN A 132 45.11 -32.35 21.66
C GLN A 132 45.40 -32.12 20.17
N GLY A 133 44.53 -32.61 19.29
CA GLY A 133 44.49 -32.07 17.93
C GLY A 133 43.81 -30.71 17.97
N SER A 134 44.32 -29.72 17.23
CA SER A 134 43.55 -28.50 16.97
C SER A 134 42.20 -28.92 16.39
N ASP A 135 41.08 -28.52 17.01
CA ASP A 135 39.73 -28.91 16.59
C ASP A 135 39.35 -28.38 15.19
N TYR A 136 40.28 -27.79 14.44
CA TYR A 136 40.09 -27.22 13.10
C TYR A 136 41.34 -27.42 12.22
N GLY A 137 41.14 -27.54 10.91
CA GLY A 137 42.23 -27.41 9.92
C GLY A 137 42.38 -25.99 9.38
N VAL A 138 43.51 -25.67 8.76
CA VAL A 138 43.74 -24.34 8.17
C VAL A 138 43.44 -24.40 6.67
N ASP A 139 42.63 -23.46 6.19
CA ASP A 139 42.36 -23.31 4.77
C ASP A 139 43.61 -22.89 4.00
N ILE A 140 43.90 -23.61 2.92
CA ILE A 140 45.00 -23.37 1.97
C ILE A 140 44.48 -23.04 0.57
N GLY A 141 43.15 -22.92 0.42
CA GLY A 141 42.49 -22.63 -0.84
C GLY A 141 42.44 -21.14 -1.18
N THR A 142 41.59 -20.81 -2.15
CA THR A 142 41.32 -19.44 -2.59
C THR A 142 39.89 -19.03 -2.22
N ALA A 143 39.54 -17.76 -2.38
CA ALA A 143 38.16 -17.29 -2.19
C ALA A 143 37.17 -18.18 -2.99
N ASN A 144 36.07 -18.58 -2.34
CA ASN A 144 35.04 -19.49 -2.86
C ASN A 144 35.50 -20.94 -3.18
N ALA A 145 36.76 -21.29 -2.97
CA ALA A 145 37.30 -22.63 -3.20
C ALA A 145 38.22 -23.04 -2.04
N TYR A 146 37.60 -23.50 -0.96
CA TYR A 146 38.25 -23.81 0.30
C TYR A 146 38.85 -25.22 0.28
N ALA A 147 40.07 -25.38 0.78
CA ALA A 147 40.75 -26.66 0.82
C ALA A 147 41.57 -26.80 2.10
N VAL A 148 41.55 -27.96 2.73
CA VAL A 148 42.21 -28.19 4.03
C VAL A 148 42.82 -29.58 4.05
N THR A 149 44.03 -29.73 4.57
CA THR A 149 44.65 -31.05 4.79
C THR A 149 44.55 -31.43 6.27
N PHE A 150 43.66 -32.37 6.60
CA PHE A 150 43.49 -32.87 7.97
C PHE A 150 44.50 -33.97 8.31
N ALA A 151 44.83 -34.10 9.60
CA ALA A 151 45.62 -35.19 10.17
C ALA A 151 44.87 -35.78 11.39
N PRO A 152 44.41 -37.05 11.33
CA PRO A 152 44.49 -37.98 10.20
C PRO A 152 43.70 -37.51 8.97
N ALA A 153 44.14 -37.91 7.78
CA ALA A 153 43.51 -37.51 6.53
C ALA A 153 42.08 -38.05 6.41
N VAL A 154 41.17 -37.22 5.92
CA VAL A 154 39.82 -37.65 5.56
C VAL A 154 39.91 -38.43 4.25
N VAL A 155 39.55 -39.72 4.27
CA VAL A 155 39.66 -40.61 3.09
C VAL A 155 38.31 -40.86 2.39
N SER A 156 37.20 -40.62 3.08
CA SER A 156 35.85 -40.83 2.55
C SER A 156 34.85 -39.94 3.28
N LEU A 157 33.85 -39.44 2.56
CA LEU A 157 32.75 -38.65 3.13
C LEU A 157 31.62 -39.57 3.61
N ARG A 158 31.03 -39.26 4.76
CA ARG A 158 29.84 -39.96 5.31
C ARG A 158 28.83 -38.92 5.80
N ASP A 159 27.55 -39.22 5.68
CA ASP A 159 26.50 -38.29 6.12
C ASP A 159 26.63 -37.97 7.60
N GLY A 160 26.45 -36.70 7.94
CA GLY A 160 26.63 -36.20 9.31
C GLY A 160 28.09 -35.93 9.70
N MET A 161 29.06 -36.13 8.80
CA MET A 161 30.46 -35.80 9.09
C MET A 161 30.64 -34.29 9.17
N THR A 162 30.97 -33.79 10.35
CA THR A 162 31.28 -32.37 10.59
C THR A 162 32.79 -32.15 10.57
N LEU A 163 33.24 -31.16 9.81
CA LEU A 163 34.62 -30.70 9.76
C LEU A 163 34.66 -29.22 10.11
N LYS A 164 35.73 -28.82 10.79
CA LYS A 164 35.98 -27.43 11.14
C LYS A 164 37.24 -26.95 10.45
N PHE A 165 37.22 -25.73 9.92
CA PHE A 165 38.42 -25.10 9.39
C PHE A 165 38.46 -23.60 9.67
N LYS A 166 39.66 -23.03 9.67
CA LYS A 166 39.86 -21.59 9.74
C LYS A 166 39.99 -21.04 8.33
N ALA A 167 39.05 -20.20 7.91
CA ALA A 167 39.00 -19.68 6.55
C ALA A 167 40.11 -18.65 6.30
N LEU A 168 40.81 -18.74 5.17
CA LEU A 168 41.81 -17.75 4.77
C LEU A 168 41.15 -16.55 4.09
N ASN A 169 40.11 -16.80 3.29
CA ASN A 169 39.46 -15.81 2.44
C ASN A 169 37.96 -15.72 2.73
N ALA A 170 37.40 -14.51 2.62
CA ALA A 170 35.95 -14.33 2.61
C ALA A 170 35.34 -14.97 1.36
N ASN A 171 34.09 -15.42 1.44
CA ASN A 171 33.35 -15.78 0.24
C ASN A 171 32.68 -14.54 -0.37
N THR A 172 32.58 -14.52 -1.69
CA THR A 172 31.87 -13.48 -2.46
C THR A 172 30.68 -14.05 -3.24
N GLY A 173 30.41 -15.35 -3.09
CA GLY A 173 29.31 -16.05 -3.75
C GLY A 173 29.32 -17.54 -3.41
N ALA A 174 28.81 -18.34 -4.36
CA ALA A 174 28.78 -19.79 -4.23
C ALA A 174 30.19 -20.34 -4.00
N SER A 175 30.34 -21.19 -2.99
CA SER A 175 31.63 -21.69 -2.52
C SER A 175 31.72 -23.20 -2.56
N THR A 176 32.92 -23.75 -2.52
CA THR A 176 33.18 -25.21 -2.48
C THR A 176 34.19 -25.55 -1.38
N PHE A 177 34.16 -26.79 -0.89
CA PHE A 177 35.09 -27.31 0.11
C PHE A 177 35.66 -28.68 -0.26
N SER A 178 36.98 -28.84 -0.11
CA SER A 178 37.75 -30.05 -0.40
C SER A 178 38.62 -30.46 0.80
N PRO A 179 38.18 -31.44 1.63
CA PRO A 179 39.00 -31.96 2.73
C PRO A 179 39.98 -33.04 2.26
N SER A 180 41.25 -32.92 2.67
CA SER A 180 42.34 -33.89 2.45
C SER A 180 42.49 -34.35 0.98
N GLY A 181 42.18 -33.48 0.01
CA GLY A 181 42.29 -33.78 -1.42
C GLY A 181 41.11 -34.54 -2.03
N ILE A 182 40.02 -34.78 -1.27
CA ILE A 182 38.75 -35.28 -1.83
C ILE A 182 38.18 -34.24 -2.80
N THR A 183 37.52 -34.68 -3.88
CA THR A 183 36.89 -33.79 -4.87
C THR A 183 36.02 -32.72 -4.20
N ALA A 184 36.25 -31.46 -4.57
CA ALA A 184 35.53 -30.32 -4.00
C ALA A 184 34.02 -30.43 -4.26
N ALA A 185 33.24 -30.19 -3.22
CA ALA A 185 31.78 -30.18 -3.30
C ALA A 185 31.22 -28.81 -2.86
N PRO A 186 30.02 -28.42 -3.32
CA PRO A 186 29.42 -27.13 -2.97
C PRO A 186 29.24 -26.97 -1.46
N ILE A 187 29.43 -25.75 -0.97
CA ILE A 187 28.99 -25.30 0.35
C ILE A 187 27.65 -24.58 0.17
N VAL A 188 26.65 -25.02 0.93
CA VAL A 188 25.32 -24.42 1.00
C VAL A 188 25.06 -23.90 2.41
N GLY A 189 24.24 -22.87 2.57
CA GLY A 189 23.82 -22.41 3.90
C GLY A 189 22.80 -23.36 4.56
N GLY A 190 22.36 -23.04 5.77
CA GLY A 190 21.39 -23.85 6.52
C GLY A 190 20.03 -24.02 5.82
N ALA A 191 19.68 -23.15 4.87
CA ALA A 191 18.50 -23.29 4.01
C ALA A 191 18.75 -24.12 2.74
N HIS A 192 19.90 -24.81 2.65
CA HIS A 192 20.37 -25.60 1.51
C HIS A 192 20.49 -24.83 0.19
N SER A 193 20.56 -23.51 0.28
CA SER A 193 20.81 -22.62 -0.87
C SER A 193 22.31 -22.34 -1.00
N SER A 194 22.77 -22.07 -2.22
CA SER A 194 24.15 -21.62 -2.44
C SER A 194 24.45 -20.37 -1.61
N LEU A 195 25.68 -20.26 -1.11
CA LEU A 195 26.15 -19.03 -0.46
C LEU A 195 26.12 -17.84 -1.42
N GLN A 196 25.89 -16.64 -0.88
CA GLN A 196 25.69 -15.41 -1.63
C GLN A 196 26.84 -14.40 -1.47
N GLY A 197 27.72 -14.63 -0.49
CA GLY A 197 28.84 -13.75 -0.14
C GLY A 197 28.71 -13.23 1.28
N GLY A 198 29.83 -13.23 2.02
CA GLY A 198 29.90 -12.75 3.39
C GLY A 198 29.48 -13.75 4.48
N GLU A 199 28.98 -14.95 4.13
CA GLU A 199 28.70 -16.00 5.11
C GLU A 199 29.97 -16.64 5.68
N ILE A 200 31.06 -16.65 4.90
CA ILE A 200 32.40 -17.04 5.33
C ILE A 200 33.25 -15.77 5.40
N SER A 201 33.77 -15.49 6.60
CA SER A 201 34.63 -14.34 6.91
C SER A 201 36.10 -14.78 6.93
N PRO A 202 37.05 -13.89 6.59
CA PRO A 202 38.47 -14.18 6.75
C PRO A 202 38.79 -14.42 8.23
N ASN A 203 39.60 -15.44 8.52
CA ASN A 203 39.92 -15.92 9.87
C ASN A 203 38.73 -16.44 10.69
N GLY A 204 37.56 -16.55 10.07
CA GLY A 204 36.39 -17.18 10.66
C GLY A 204 36.63 -18.66 10.90
N ASP A 205 36.11 -19.13 12.03
CA ASP A 205 36.04 -20.55 12.32
C ASP A 205 34.79 -21.11 11.65
N VAL A 206 34.96 -21.96 10.64
CA VAL A 206 33.89 -22.47 9.80
C VAL A 206 33.58 -23.92 10.16
N TRP A 207 32.31 -24.23 10.44
CA TRP A 207 31.80 -25.58 10.60
C TRP A 207 30.98 -25.99 9.38
N VAL A 208 31.37 -27.08 8.75
CA VAL A 208 30.64 -27.68 7.63
C VAL A 208 30.27 -29.12 7.93
N GLN A 209 29.07 -29.53 7.55
CA GLN A 209 28.59 -30.91 7.69
C GLN A 209 28.29 -31.51 6.32
N TRP A 210 28.78 -32.71 6.06
CA TRP A 210 28.46 -33.43 4.83
C TRP A 210 27.03 -33.96 4.84
N ASN A 211 26.31 -33.72 3.74
CA ASN A 211 25.01 -34.33 3.45
C ASN A 211 24.91 -34.70 1.96
N SER A 212 24.91 -36.00 1.70
CA SER A 212 24.82 -36.58 0.35
C SER A 212 23.49 -36.34 -0.35
N SER A 213 22.41 -36.06 0.41
CA SER A 213 21.05 -35.89 -0.12
C SER A 213 20.77 -34.48 -0.66
N ILE A 214 21.70 -33.53 -0.53
CA ILE A 214 21.55 -32.16 -1.04
C ILE A 214 22.25 -32.05 -2.40
N GLY A 215 21.47 -31.94 -3.47
CA GLY A 215 21.99 -31.92 -4.83
C GLY A 215 22.67 -33.26 -5.18
N THR A 216 23.93 -33.20 -5.63
CA THR A 216 24.79 -34.38 -5.84
C THR A 216 25.69 -34.69 -4.63
N GLY A 217 25.42 -34.06 -3.47
CA GLY A 217 26.25 -34.08 -2.27
C GLY A 217 26.86 -32.70 -1.99
N SER A 218 26.54 -32.14 -0.83
CA SER A 218 26.96 -30.78 -0.46
C SER A 218 27.42 -30.71 1.01
N TRP A 219 28.26 -29.72 1.28
CA TRP A 219 28.61 -29.27 2.62
C TRP A 219 27.60 -28.25 3.11
N VAL A 220 26.90 -28.52 4.20
CA VAL A 220 26.05 -27.54 4.86
C VAL A 220 26.90 -26.72 5.81
N LEU A 221 26.96 -25.41 5.59
CA LEU A 221 27.52 -24.44 6.52
C LEU A 221 26.64 -24.38 7.76
N ILE A 222 27.16 -24.92 8.86
CA ILE A 222 26.48 -24.93 10.16
C ILE A 222 26.68 -23.59 10.84
N GLU A 223 27.92 -23.12 10.90
CA GLU A 223 28.27 -21.86 11.52
C GLU A 223 29.59 -21.33 10.97
N ASN A 224 29.72 -20.00 10.92
CA ASN A 224 31.00 -19.33 10.76
C ASN A 224 31.06 -18.12 11.70
N THR A 225 32.12 -18.02 12.51
CA THR A 225 32.28 -16.88 13.41
C THR A 225 32.54 -15.58 12.63
N GLY A 226 31.70 -14.57 12.87
CA GLY A 226 31.80 -13.26 12.20
C GLY A 226 31.29 -13.23 10.75
N GLY A 227 30.69 -14.33 10.26
CA GLY A 227 30.00 -14.36 8.97
C GLY A 227 28.53 -13.96 9.08
N ALA A 228 27.95 -13.53 7.95
CA ALA A 228 26.51 -13.31 7.85
C ALA A 228 25.74 -14.65 7.87
N LEU A 229 24.57 -14.66 8.51
CA LEU A 229 23.66 -15.80 8.44
C LEU A 229 22.80 -15.70 7.18
N GLN A 230 22.67 -16.80 6.45
CA GLN A 230 21.74 -16.88 5.34
C GLN A 230 20.29 -16.92 5.86
N VAL A 231 19.47 -15.98 5.40
CA VAL A 231 18.04 -15.88 5.76
C VAL A 231 17.18 -16.15 4.54
N ALA A 232 16.49 -17.30 4.50
CA ALA A 232 15.51 -17.60 3.47
C ALA A 232 14.28 -16.68 3.60
N SER A 233 13.49 -16.56 2.52
CA SER A 233 12.28 -15.72 2.56
C SER A 233 11.31 -16.19 3.65
N ALA A 234 10.91 -15.26 4.51
CA ALA A 234 9.91 -15.46 5.55
C ALA A 234 8.57 -15.87 4.94
N THR A 235 8.03 -17.00 5.40
CA THR A 235 6.73 -17.56 4.99
C THR A 235 5.82 -17.85 6.19
N ARG A 236 6.31 -17.62 7.41
CA ARG A 236 5.57 -17.74 8.67
C ARG A 236 5.85 -16.51 9.54
N SER A 237 4.97 -16.26 10.51
CA SER A 237 5.01 -15.08 11.37
C SER A 237 6.27 -14.96 12.25
N GLN A 238 6.95 -16.08 12.52
CA GLN A 238 8.16 -16.11 13.34
C GLN A 238 9.45 -16.22 12.51
N HIS A 239 9.37 -16.14 11.18
CA HIS A 239 10.55 -16.14 10.33
C HIS A 239 11.15 -14.73 10.25
N ALA A 240 12.48 -14.64 10.25
CA ALA A 240 13.16 -13.39 9.97
C ALA A 240 12.97 -13.00 8.48
N PRO A 241 12.60 -11.75 8.17
CA PRO A 241 12.54 -11.28 6.79
C PRO A 241 13.94 -11.00 6.23
N ASN A 242 14.18 -11.36 4.98
CA ASN A 242 15.41 -10.98 4.29
C ASN A 242 15.29 -9.61 3.61
N ALA A 243 16.43 -9.03 3.22
CA ALA A 243 16.48 -7.71 2.58
C ALA A 243 15.63 -7.64 1.29
N GLY A 244 15.58 -8.72 0.52
CA GLY A 244 14.76 -8.80 -0.70
C GLY A 244 13.27 -8.62 -0.42
N GLN A 245 12.74 -9.26 0.63
CA GLN A 245 11.32 -9.13 1.01
C GLN A 245 10.96 -7.72 1.48
N ILE A 246 11.89 -7.04 2.16
CA ILE A 246 11.71 -5.66 2.60
C ILE A 246 11.69 -4.73 1.38
N GLN A 247 12.68 -4.86 0.48
CA GLN A 247 12.80 -4.02 -0.72
C GLN A 247 11.63 -4.20 -1.68
N SER A 248 11.19 -5.45 -1.89
CA SER A 248 10.03 -5.74 -2.74
C SER A 248 8.69 -5.57 -2.03
N GLN A 249 8.71 -5.25 -0.73
CA GLN A 249 7.53 -5.13 0.13
C GLN A 249 6.59 -6.35 0.08
N SER A 250 7.13 -7.56 -0.13
CA SER A 250 6.32 -8.76 -0.38
C SER A 250 5.46 -9.21 0.81
N LEU A 251 5.74 -8.65 2.00
CA LEU A 251 5.04 -8.94 3.24
C LEU A 251 4.01 -7.86 3.63
N THR A 252 4.00 -6.71 2.95
CA THR A 252 3.19 -5.55 3.33
C THR A 252 2.40 -4.95 2.17
N ALA A 253 2.80 -5.19 0.92
CA ALA A 253 2.14 -4.69 -0.28
C ALA A 253 1.40 -5.79 -1.03
N PHE A 254 0.13 -5.55 -1.36
CA PHE A 254 -0.76 -6.53 -1.96
C PHE A 254 -1.73 -5.89 -2.94
N THR A 255 -2.03 -6.59 -4.04
CA THR A 255 -3.15 -6.23 -4.92
C THR A 255 -4.43 -6.83 -4.36
N THR A 256 -5.50 -6.04 -4.29
CA THR A 256 -6.81 -6.54 -3.84
C THR A 256 -7.37 -7.53 -4.85
N ALA A 257 -8.16 -8.48 -4.37
CA ALA A 257 -9.01 -9.34 -5.18
C ALA A 257 -10.50 -9.07 -4.85
N GLY A 258 -11.39 -9.87 -5.43
CA GLY A 258 -12.84 -9.70 -5.31
C GLY A 258 -13.42 -8.71 -6.32
N THR A 259 -14.69 -8.38 -6.12
CA THR A 259 -15.48 -7.47 -6.98
C THR A 259 -16.06 -6.35 -6.14
N ALA A 260 -16.04 -5.12 -6.65
CA ALA A 260 -16.65 -3.99 -5.95
C ALA A 260 -18.12 -4.27 -5.60
N PRO A 261 -18.59 -3.90 -4.39
CA PRO A 261 -17.88 -3.15 -3.35
C PRO A 261 -17.08 -4.01 -2.34
N ALA A 262 -16.95 -5.31 -2.55
CA ALA A 262 -16.32 -6.26 -1.61
C ALA A 262 -14.89 -6.64 -2.05
N PHE A 263 -13.90 -5.93 -1.52
CA PHE A 263 -12.49 -6.20 -1.78
C PHE A 263 -11.92 -7.20 -0.77
N THR A 264 -10.92 -7.98 -1.19
CA THR A 264 -10.22 -8.92 -0.32
C THR A 264 -8.70 -8.77 -0.40
N LEU A 265 -8.02 -9.03 0.70
CA LEU A 265 -6.57 -9.18 0.77
C LEU A 265 -6.21 -10.51 1.45
N ASN A 266 -5.15 -11.16 0.97
CA ASN A 266 -4.65 -12.40 1.53
C ASN A 266 -3.13 -12.31 1.78
N PRO A 267 -2.67 -11.43 2.70
CA PRO A 267 -1.28 -11.41 3.11
C PRO A 267 -0.76 -12.80 3.49
N SER A 268 0.49 -13.04 3.10
CA SER A 268 1.29 -14.19 3.48
C SER A 268 2.55 -13.67 4.17
N PRO A 269 2.84 -14.07 5.43
CA PRO A 269 2.09 -15.03 6.25
C PRO A 269 0.67 -14.57 6.58
N ALA A 270 -0.27 -15.52 6.64
CA ALA A 270 -1.65 -15.24 6.98
C ALA A 270 -1.76 -14.69 8.41
N ILE A 271 -2.44 -13.54 8.56
CA ILE A 271 -2.80 -13.02 9.88
C ILE A 271 -3.99 -13.80 10.44
N THR A 272 -3.98 -14.03 11.75
CA THR A 272 -5.04 -14.80 12.45
C THR A 272 -6.06 -13.90 13.14
N ALA A 273 -5.75 -12.61 13.33
CA ALA A 273 -6.64 -11.61 13.90
C ALA A 273 -6.28 -10.21 13.39
N LEU A 274 -7.30 -9.35 13.35
CA LEU A 274 -7.11 -7.92 13.11
C LEU A 274 -6.72 -7.22 14.42
N ALA A 275 -5.72 -6.34 14.34
CA ALA A 275 -5.27 -5.52 15.46
C ALA A 275 -5.19 -4.06 15.02
N ALA A 276 -5.60 -3.12 15.88
CA ALA A 276 -5.54 -1.70 15.57
C ALA A 276 -4.09 -1.28 15.27
N GLY A 277 -3.88 -0.45 14.26
CA GLY A 277 -2.58 -0.04 13.73
C GLY A 277 -1.98 -0.99 12.68
N GLN A 278 -2.64 -2.11 12.35
CA GLN A 278 -2.24 -2.93 11.22
C GLN A 278 -2.36 -2.15 9.91
N ARG A 279 -1.29 -2.14 9.11
CA ARG A 279 -1.20 -1.38 7.87
C ARG A 279 -0.74 -2.26 6.71
N PHE A 280 -1.42 -2.12 5.58
CA PHE A 280 -1.06 -2.75 4.32
C PHE A 280 -1.05 -1.72 3.20
N ARG A 281 -0.12 -1.85 2.26
CA ARG A 281 -0.16 -1.12 1.00
C ARG A 281 -1.04 -1.87 0.02
N ALA A 282 -2.19 -1.31 -0.31
CA ALA A 282 -3.18 -1.93 -1.18
C ALA A 282 -3.16 -1.29 -2.58
N SER A 283 -3.13 -2.13 -3.62
CA SER A 283 -3.44 -1.74 -4.99
C SER A 283 -4.84 -2.26 -5.34
N PHE A 284 -5.81 -1.36 -5.51
CA PHE A 284 -7.20 -1.72 -5.73
C PHE A 284 -7.44 -2.18 -7.18
N ASN A 285 -7.94 -3.41 -7.36
CA ASN A 285 -8.16 -4.02 -8.67
C ASN A 285 -9.38 -3.47 -9.45
N ALA A 286 -10.29 -2.74 -8.79
CA ALA A 286 -11.50 -2.19 -9.40
C ALA A 286 -11.94 -0.88 -8.73
N ALA A 287 -12.76 -0.10 -9.43
CA ALA A 287 -13.40 1.07 -8.84
C ALA A 287 -14.49 0.63 -7.85
N GLY A 288 -14.56 1.27 -6.69
CA GLY A 288 -15.53 0.94 -5.64
C GLY A 288 -16.94 1.46 -5.93
N THR A 289 -17.89 1.06 -5.08
CA THR A 289 -19.26 1.60 -5.07
C THR A 289 -19.40 2.57 -3.90
N THR A 290 -19.73 3.83 -4.19
CA THR A 290 -19.87 4.89 -3.18
C THR A 290 -20.80 4.46 -2.04
N GLY A 291 -20.33 4.59 -0.80
CA GLY A 291 -21.12 4.33 0.42
C GLY A 291 -21.12 2.89 0.92
N SER A 292 -20.51 1.92 0.20
CA SER A 292 -20.61 0.48 0.58
C SER A 292 -19.31 -0.31 0.50
N ASN A 293 -18.17 0.34 0.21
CA ASN A 293 -16.88 -0.32 0.06
C ASN A 293 -16.42 -1.03 1.34
N THR A 294 -16.00 -2.29 1.22
CA THR A 294 -15.46 -3.09 2.32
C THR A 294 -14.17 -3.79 1.92
N LEU A 295 -13.35 -4.10 2.92
CA LEU A 295 -12.13 -4.89 2.78
C LEU A 295 -12.12 -6.03 3.79
N ASN A 296 -11.97 -7.27 3.28
CA ASN A 296 -11.82 -8.48 4.09
C ASN A 296 -10.38 -9.02 3.97
N VAL A 297 -9.65 -9.08 5.08
CA VAL A 297 -8.27 -9.56 5.11
C VAL A 297 -8.23 -10.98 5.67
N ASN A 298 -7.69 -11.94 4.91
CA ASN A 298 -7.57 -13.37 5.24
C ASN A 298 -8.89 -14.03 5.67
N GLY A 299 -10.04 -13.50 5.25
CA GLY A 299 -11.34 -14.05 5.63
C GLY A 299 -11.76 -13.73 7.07
N LEU A 300 -11.11 -12.79 7.76
CA LEU A 300 -11.40 -12.39 9.15
C LEU A 300 -12.67 -11.53 9.31
N GLY A 301 -13.43 -11.34 8.23
CA GLY A 301 -14.68 -10.59 8.18
C GLY A 301 -14.50 -9.24 7.50
N ALA A 302 -15.45 -8.90 6.63
CA ALA A 302 -15.41 -7.64 5.89
C ALA A 302 -15.58 -6.44 6.83
N LYS A 303 -14.68 -5.46 6.72
CA LYS A 303 -14.74 -4.18 7.44
C LYS A 303 -14.90 -3.04 6.46
N ASN A 304 -15.57 -1.97 6.87
CA ASN A 304 -15.81 -0.82 6.00
C ASN A 304 -14.49 -0.12 5.62
N LEU A 305 -14.41 0.35 4.39
CA LEU A 305 -13.37 1.27 3.94
C LEU A 305 -13.85 2.71 4.14
N VAL A 306 -13.10 3.47 4.92
CA VAL A 306 -13.39 4.85 5.29
C VAL A 306 -12.21 5.76 4.98
N GLN A 307 -12.45 7.06 4.88
CA GLN A 307 -11.42 8.08 4.71
C GLN A 307 -11.79 9.30 5.54
N TYR A 308 -10.81 10.16 5.85
CA TYR A 308 -11.09 11.46 6.46
C TYR A 308 -11.64 12.43 5.41
N ASP A 309 -12.71 13.15 5.77
CA ASP A 309 -13.15 14.32 5.02
C ASP A 309 -12.35 15.58 5.43
N SER A 310 -12.64 16.72 4.80
CA SER A 310 -11.97 17.99 5.09
C SER A 310 -12.21 18.52 6.51
N THR A 311 -13.17 17.96 7.25
CA THR A 311 -13.47 18.30 8.65
C THR A 311 -12.79 17.36 9.64
N GLY A 312 -12.11 16.31 9.15
CA GLY A 312 -11.51 15.25 9.96
C GLY A 312 -12.51 14.18 10.41
N ALA A 313 -13.73 14.16 9.86
CA ALA A 313 -14.71 13.11 10.12
C ALA A 313 -14.47 11.90 9.20
N LEU A 314 -14.79 10.70 9.69
CA LEU A 314 -14.72 9.49 8.88
C LEU A 314 -15.95 9.36 7.99
N VAL A 315 -15.72 9.32 6.68
CA VAL A 315 -16.74 9.10 5.64
C VAL A 315 -16.39 7.84 4.82
N SER A 316 -17.33 7.34 4.01
CA SER A 316 -17.04 6.20 3.13
C SER A 316 -15.92 6.53 2.14
N ALA A 317 -14.96 5.62 1.98
CA ALA A 317 -13.80 5.84 1.11
C ALA A 317 -14.18 5.86 -0.38
N ILE A 318 -13.55 6.78 -1.12
CA ILE A 318 -13.62 6.85 -2.58
C ILE A 318 -12.50 5.99 -3.15
N ILE A 319 -12.87 4.88 -3.80
CA ILE A 319 -11.91 3.93 -4.38
C ILE A 319 -11.99 3.98 -5.90
N SER A 320 -10.88 4.29 -6.56
CA SER A 320 -10.73 4.19 -8.02
C SER A 320 -10.00 2.91 -8.40
N SER A 321 -10.25 2.38 -9.60
CA SER A 321 -9.47 1.26 -10.13
C SER A 321 -8.00 1.66 -10.25
N GLY A 322 -7.09 0.79 -9.80
CA GLY A 322 -5.66 1.06 -9.77
C GLY A 322 -5.20 1.96 -8.62
N LEU A 323 -6.09 2.37 -7.71
CA LEU A 323 -5.70 3.19 -6.55
C LEU A 323 -4.65 2.44 -5.72
N LEU A 324 -3.47 3.03 -5.59
CA LEU A 324 -2.37 2.54 -4.75
C LEU A 324 -2.29 3.41 -3.51
N THR A 325 -2.64 2.83 -2.36
CA THR A 325 -2.73 3.57 -1.10
C THR A 325 -2.44 2.64 0.08
N ASP A 326 -2.09 3.22 1.23
CA ASP A 326 -2.03 2.48 2.47
C ASP A 326 -3.42 2.45 3.12
N VAL A 327 -3.79 1.27 3.61
CA VAL A 327 -4.98 1.04 4.43
C VAL A 327 -4.54 0.67 5.84
N GLU A 328 -5.09 1.37 6.82
CA GLU A 328 -4.78 1.16 8.24
C GLU A 328 -6.04 0.76 9.02
N TYR A 329 -5.97 -0.34 9.76
CA TYR A 329 -7.08 -0.77 10.59
C TYR A 329 -7.11 0.02 11.89
N ASN A 330 -8.16 0.80 12.13
CA ASN A 330 -8.30 1.63 13.34
C ASN A 330 -8.95 0.90 14.53
N GLY A 331 -9.18 -0.41 14.42
CA GLY A 331 -9.92 -1.21 15.41
C GLY A 331 -11.39 -1.46 15.02
N THR A 332 -11.96 -0.68 14.10
CA THR A 332 -13.34 -0.84 13.61
C THR A 332 -13.42 -0.96 12.08
N SER A 333 -12.71 -0.08 11.37
CA SER A 333 -12.75 0.08 9.92
C SER A 333 -11.33 0.19 9.35
N TRP A 334 -11.20 -0.01 8.04
CA TRP A 334 -9.98 0.28 7.29
C TRP A 334 -9.99 1.74 6.84
N VAL A 335 -9.08 2.54 7.38
CA VAL A 335 -8.87 3.94 6.98
C VAL A 335 -7.94 3.96 5.78
N VAL A 336 -8.42 4.50 4.67
CA VAL A 336 -7.62 4.82 3.48
C VAL A 336 -6.83 6.09 3.77
N LEU A 337 -5.51 5.99 3.71
CA LEU A 337 -4.60 7.11 3.90
C LEU A 337 -4.35 7.82 2.56
N ASP A 338 -4.06 9.13 2.61
CA ASP A 338 -3.93 9.98 1.43
C ASP A 338 -5.05 9.74 0.39
N PRO A 339 -6.33 9.80 0.82
CA PRO A 339 -7.45 9.53 -0.08
C PRO A 339 -7.45 10.54 -1.23
N LEU A 340 -8.00 10.13 -2.38
CA LEU A 340 -8.31 11.07 -3.44
C LEU A 340 -9.14 12.22 -2.85
N PRO A 341 -8.82 13.49 -3.15
CA PRO A 341 -9.66 14.60 -2.72
C PRO A 341 -11.09 14.27 -3.14
N GLY A 342 -12.03 14.34 -2.20
CA GLY A 342 -13.44 14.39 -2.59
C GLY A 342 -13.53 15.47 -3.66
N GLN A 343 -14.21 15.21 -4.78
CA GLN A 343 -14.38 16.23 -5.81
C GLN A 343 -15.15 17.42 -5.22
N VAL A 344 -14.45 18.33 -4.55
CA VAL A 344 -14.92 19.67 -4.26
C VAL A 344 -14.76 20.40 -5.57
N ASN A 345 -15.80 20.29 -6.39
CA ASN A 345 -15.97 21.10 -7.58
C ASN A 345 -16.17 22.55 -7.07
N ASN A 346 -15.06 23.21 -6.72
CA ASN A 346 -15.02 24.54 -6.12
C ASN A 346 -15.24 25.63 -7.18
N LEU A 347 -16.15 25.37 -8.13
CA LEU A 347 -16.63 26.36 -9.07
C LEU A 347 -17.53 27.30 -8.28
N VAL A 348 -16.97 28.40 -7.79
CA VAL A 348 -17.79 29.56 -7.40
C VAL A 348 -18.44 30.07 -8.68
N GLY A 349 -19.69 29.69 -8.91
CA GLY A 349 -20.49 30.14 -10.05
C GLY A 349 -21.68 30.96 -9.55
N ILE A 350 -22.15 31.90 -10.37
CA ILE A 350 -23.47 32.51 -10.14
C ILE A 350 -24.48 31.61 -10.85
N GLN A 351 -25.52 31.15 -10.14
CA GLN A 351 -26.57 30.34 -10.73
C GLN A 351 -27.18 31.08 -11.94
N GLY A 352 -27.32 30.38 -13.06
CA GLY A 352 -27.86 30.97 -14.29
C GLY A 352 -26.87 31.87 -15.05
N ALA A 353 -25.58 31.93 -14.68
CA ALA A 353 -24.57 32.50 -15.56
C ALA A 353 -24.53 31.71 -16.89
N PHE A 354 -24.47 32.42 -18.02
CA PHE A 354 -24.60 31.81 -19.34
C PHE A 354 -23.71 32.45 -20.41
N LYS A 355 -23.50 31.71 -21.50
CA LYS A 355 -22.92 32.19 -22.76
C LYS A 355 -23.87 31.89 -23.92
N ASN A 356 -24.21 32.92 -24.70
CA ASN A 356 -25.05 32.81 -25.90
C ASN A 356 -26.43 32.17 -25.65
N LEU A 357 -27.10 32.53 -24.54
CA LEU A 357 -28.44 32.02 -24.22
C LEU A 357 -29.49 32.61 -25.17
N ALA A 358 -30.29 31.73 -25.77
CA ALA A 358 -31.51 32.07 -26.48
C ALA A 358 -32.67 31.18 -26.04
N VAL A 359 -33.85 31.80 -25.86
CA VAL A 359 -35.10 31.11 -25.53
C VAL A 359 -36.18 31.59 -26.48
N SER A 360 -37.03 30.70 -26.98
CA SER A 360 -38.09 31.08 -27.91
C SER A 360 -39.30 30.15 -27.86
N ALA A 361 -40.44 30.65 -28.33
CA ALA A 361 -41.60 29.85 -28.68
C ALA A 361 -42.26 30.42 -29.93
N THR A 362 -42.91 29.56 -30.71
CA THR A 362 -43.44 29.90 -32.03
C THR A 362 -44.87 30.46 -32.01
N GLY A 363 -45.58 30.33 -30.89
CA GLY A 363 -47.00 30.67 -30.80
C GLY A 363 -47.95 29.70 -31.50
N THR A 364 -47.46 28.52 -31.91
CA THR A 364 -48.23 27.52 -32.68
C THR A 364 -48.15 26.10 -32.11
N SER A 365 -47.34 25.91 -31.06
CA SER A 365 -47.18 24.63 -30.37
C SER A 365 -46.90 24.87 -28.88
N ALA A 366 -46.94 23.81 -28.07
CA ALA A 366 -46.64 23.87 -26.64
C ALA A 366 -45.13 23.89 -26.31
N VAL A 367 -44.26 23.89 -27.33
CA VAL A 367 -42.80 23.74 -27.18
C VAL A 367 -42.13 25.09 -26.92
N VAL A 368 -41.18 25.10 -25.99
CA VAL A 368 -40.25 26.19 -25.74
C VAL A 368 -38.86 25.70 -26.10
N SER A 369 -38.17 26.39 -27.00
CA SER A 369 -36.79 26.05 -27.40
C SER A 369 -35.78 26.83 -26.60
N ILE A 370 -34.80 26.14 -26.03
CA ILE A 370 -33.73 26.71 -25.20
C ILE A 370 -32.40 26.28 -25.80
N THR A 371 -31.56 27.25 -26.15
CA THR A 371 -30.19 27.00 -26.63
C THR A 371 -29.18 27.87 -25.89
N ALA A 372 -28.02 27.32 -25.55
CA ALA A 372 -26.90 28.09 -25.02
C ALA A 372 -25.58 27.35 -25.26
N ASP A 373 -24.49 28.09 -25.45
CA ASP A 373 -23.15 27.51 -25.52
C ASP A 373 -22.75 26.94 -24.15
N GLU A 374 -23.15 27.63 -23.08
CA GLU A 374 -22.80 27.30 -21.69
C GLU A 374 -23.81 27.87 -20.69
N ILE A 375 -24.18 27.11 -19.66
CA ILE A 375 -25.01 27.54 -18.52
C ILE A 375 -24.47 26.93 -17.22
N VAL A 376 -24.44 27.73 -16.15
CA VAL A 376 -24.12 27.29 -14.79
C VAL A 376 -25.40 26.95 -14.03
N LEU A 377 -25.48 25.72 -13.53
CA LEU A 377 -26.59 25.18 -12.75
C LEU A 377 -26.15 24.95 -11.30
N GLU A 378 -27.08 25.03 -10.36
CA GLU A 378 -26.81 24.91 -8.93
C GLU A 378 -27.69 23.82 -8.29
N SER A 379 -27.13 23.06 -7.36
CA SER A 379 -27.87 22.12 -6.52
C SER A 379 -28.39 22.74 -5.22
N ALA A 380 -29.31 22.05 -4.55
CA ALA A 380 -29.80 22.46 -3.22
C ALA A 380 -28.70 22.52 -2.13
N SER A 381 -27.52 21.96 -2.40
CA SER A 381 -26.35 21.97 -1.50
C SER A 381 -25.28 22.97 -1.94
N ASN A 382 -25.61 23.94 -2.81
CA ASN A 382 -24.71 24.95 -3.36
C ASN A 382 -23.51 24.36 -4.12
N THR A 383 -23.72 23.21 -4.79
CA THR A 383 -22.75 22.67 -5.75
C THR A 383 -23.09 23.15 -7.15
N TYR A 384 -22.10 23.62 -7.90
CA TYR A 384 -22.31 24.15 -9.25
C TYR A 384 -21.90 23.14 -10.32
N GLN A 385 -22.68 23.10 -11.40
CA GLN A 385 -22.41 22.30 -12.59
C GLN A 385 -22.49 23.20 -13.83
N THR A 386 -21.39 23.25 -14.58
CA THR A 386 -21.36 23.91 -15.89
C THR A 386 -21.80 22.93 -16.96
N VAL A 387 -22.82 23.30 -17.74
CA VAL A 387 -23.36 22.52 -18.84
C VAL A 387 -23.06 23.25 -20.15
N ARG A 388 -22.50 22.54 -21.12
CA ARG A 388 -22.13 23.08 -22.44
C ARG A 388 -23.05 22.51 -23.53
N ASN A 389 -23.15 23.22 -24.65
CA ASN A 389 -23.96 22.82 -25.81
C ASN A 389 -25.42 22.51 -25.44
N VAL A 390 -26.03 23.39 -24.64
CA VAL A 390 -27.43 23.23 -24.22
C VAL A 390 -28.33 23.41 -25.43
N ALA A 391 -29.12 22.40 -25.74
CA ALA A 391 -30.18 22.44 -26.75
C ALA A 391 -31.34 21.56 -26.26
N VAL A 392 -32.30 22.16 -25.56
CA VAL A 392 -33.41 21.45 -24.91
C VAL A 392 -34.75 22.08 -25.30
N ASN A 393 -35.79 21.26 -25.39
CA ASN A 393 -37.10 21.67 -25.91
C ASN A 393 -38.24 21.22 -25.00
N PRO A 394 -38.39 21.78 -23.78
CA PRO A 394 -39.50 21.42 -22.91
C PRO A 394 -40.85 21.79 -23.53
N SER A 395 -41.88 21.00 -23.24
CA SER A 395 -43.23 21.15 -23.79
C SER A 395 -44.30 21.23 -22.70
N LEU A 396 -45.15 22.25 -22.75
CA LEU A 396 -46.32 22.36 -21.87
C LEU A 396 -47.35 21.23 -22.11
N ALA A 397 -47.25 20.48 -23.20
CA ALA A 397 -48.09 19.30 -23.44
C ALA A 397 -47.63 18.06 -22.65
N SER A 398 -46.49 18.13 -21.96
CA SER A 398 -45.90 17.02 -21.20
C SER A 398 -45.79 17.38 -19.71
N SER A 399 -45.81 16.37 -18.85
CA SER A 399 -45.62 16.51 -17.40
C SER A 399 -44.29 15.90 -16.96
N GLY A 400 -43.65 16.49 -15.95
CA GLY A 400 -42.35 16.07 -15.44
C GLY A 400 -41.20 16.63 -16.27
N ILE A 401 -40.13 15.85 -16.41
CA ILE A 401 -38.93 16.28 -17.11
C ILE A 401 -39.21 16.61 -18.59
N SER A 402 -38.60 17.68 -19.12
CA SER A 402 -38.94 18.23 -20.44
C SER A 402 -40.41 18.64 -20.59
N GLY A 403 -41.09 18.90 -19.47
CA GLY A 403 -42.47 19.35 -19.42
C GLY A 403 -42.76 20.24 -18.22
N LEU A 404 -44.02 20.28 -17.80
CA LEU A 404 -44.48 21.00 -16.61
C LEU A 404 -44.16 20.20 -15.34
N ASP A 405 -43.49 20.83 -14.38
CA ASP A 405 -43.02 20.17 -13.15
C ASP A 405 -44.16 19.61 -12.28
N THR A 406 -45.22 20.39 -12.11
CA THR A 406 -46.36 20.08 -11.25
C THR A 406 -47.66 20.68 -11.79
N GLY A 407 -48.79 20.04 -11.49
CA GLY A 407 -50.10 20.57 -11.82
C GLY A 407 -50.45 20.46 -13.30
N THR A 408 -51.29 21.39 -13.78
CA THR A 408 -51.83 21.41 -15.14
C THR A 408 -51.66 22.79 -15.76
N VAL A 409 -51.60 22.85 -17.09
CA VAL A 409 -51.40 24.10 -17.82
C VAL A 409 -52.67 24.96 -17.76
N ALA A 410 -52.52 26.20 -17.32
CA ALA A 410 -53.57 27.20 -17.25
C ALA A 410 -53.42 28.23 -18.39
N ALA A 411 -54.54 28.83 -18.80
CA ALA A 411 -54.56 29.88 -19.82
C ALA A 411 -54.04 31.21 -19.23
N ASN A 412 -53.50 32.09 -20.06
CA ASN A 412 -53.03 33.44 -19.65
C ASN A 412 -52.08 33.43 -18.44
N THR A 413 -51.24 32.41 -18.32
CA THR A 413 -50.44 32.14 -17.12
C THR A 413 -48.95 32.17 -17.44
N TRP A 414 -48.18 32.77 -16.54
CA TRP A 414 -46.71 32.79 -16.63
C TRP A 414 -46.11 31.50 -16.09
N TYR A 415 -45.23 30.88 -16.88
CA TYR A 415 -44.41 29.75 -16.50
C TYR A 415 -42.93 30.14 -16.62
N SER A 416 -42.19 29.93 -15.56
CA SER A 416 -40.75 30.04 -15.54
C SER A 416 -40.12 28.89 -16.33
N VAL A 417 -39.05 29.21 -17.05
CA VAL A 417 -38.30 28.30 -17.90
C VAL A 417 -37.00 27.95 -17.20
N TRP A 418 -36.76 26.66 -17.00
CA TRP A 418 -35.60 26.14 -16.29
C TRP A 418 -34.80 25.19 -17.16
N VAL A 419 -33.48 25.21 -16.97
CA VAL A 419 -32.58 24.13 -17.39
C VAL A 419 -32.21 23.35 -16.14
N VAL A 420 -32.28 22.03 -16.24
CA VAL A 420 -31.99 21.10 -15.16
C VAL A 420 -30.97 20.07 -15.62
N TRP A 421 -30.24 19.48 -14.67
CA TRP A 421 -29.19 18.51 -14.99
C TRP A 421 -29.10 17.35 -13.99
N ASN A 422 -28.73 16.18 -14.51
CA ASN A 422 -28.21 15.06 -13.74
C ASN A 422 -27.01 14.40 -14.44
N SER A 423 -26.25 13.62 -13.68
CA SER A 423 -25.04 12.95 -14.18
C SER A 423 -25.32 11.85 -15.21
N THR A 424 -26.53 11.28 -15.22
CA THR A 424 -26.88 10.13 -16.06
C THR A 424 -27.38 10.52 -17.46
N ASN A 425 -28.22 11.55 -17.55
CA ASN A 425 -28.95 11.95 -18.75
C ASN A 425 -28.54 13.34 -19.27
N GLY A 426 -27.69 14.07 -18.55
CA GLY A 426 -27.26 15.40 -18.95
C GLY A 426 -28.33 16.45 -18.72
N ALA A 427 -28.44 17.41 -19.65
CA ALA A 427 -29.31 18.57 -19.53
C ALA A 427 -30.71 18.33 -20.07
N ALA A 428 -31.73 18.86 -19.40
CA ALA A 428 -33.11 18.88 -19.88
C ALA A 428 -33.77 20.23 -19.55
N GLY A 429 -34.92 20.49 -20.17
CA GLY A 429 -35.77 21.63 -19.82
C GLY A 429 -36.80 21.27 -18.76
N LEU A 430 -37.28 22.27 -18.03
CA LEU A 430 -38.40 22.14 -17.11
C LEU A 430 -39.19 23.45 -17.09
N LEU A 431 -40.51 23.36 -17.07
CA LEU A 431 -41.42 24.51 -16.98
C LEU A 431 -42.07 24.47 -15.60
N SER A 432 -42.22 25.62 -14.95
CA SER A 432 -42.75 25.67 -13.59
C SER A 432 -43.50 26.97 -13.30
N LEU A 433 -44.49 26.91 -12.42
CA LEU A 433 -45.11 28.11 -11.84
C LEU A 433 -44.21 28.81 -10.82
N SER A 434 -43.16 28.13 -10.33
CA SER A 434 -42.28 28.65 -9.27
C SER A 434 -41.10 29.41 -9.85
N ALA A 435 -40.95 30.68 -9.46
CA ALA A 435 -39.84 31.53 -9.88
C ALA A 435 -38.49 31.15 -9.25
N THR A 436 -38.49 30.36 -8.16
CA THR A 436 -37.29 30.08 -7.34
C THR A 436 -37.08 28.58 -7.05
N ALA A 437 -38.17 27.83 -6.89
CA ALA A 437 -38.13 26.45 -6.42
C ALA A 437 -39.04 25.54 -7.26
N PRO A 438 -38.66 25.20 -8.51
CA PRO A 438 -39.36 24.17 -9.28
C PRO A 438 -39.20 22.82 -8.60
N THR A 439 -40.18 21.93 -8.80
CA THR A 439 -40.15 20.56 -8.28
C THR A 439 -39.35 19.67 -9.24
N LEU A 440 -38.22 19.13 -8.79
CA LEU A 440 -37.37 18.28 -9.63
C LEU A 440 -37.79 16.80 -9.53
N PRO A 441 -37.93 16.08 -10.66
CA PRO A 441 -38.07 14.63 -10.64
C PRO A 441 -36.85 13.94 -10.01
N GLY A 442 -37.02 12.72 -9.49
CA GLY A 442 -35.95 11.96 -8.83
C GLY A 442 -34.67 11.85 -9.67
N GLY A 443 -33.52 12.12 -9.04
CA GLY A 443 -32.19 12.08 -9.67
C GLY A 443 -31.77 13.37 -10.36
N TRP A 444 -32.66 14.35 -10.57
CA TRP A 444 -32.30 15.69 -11.04
C TRP A 444 -31.90 16.57 -9.88
N THR A 445 -30.65 17.04 -9.88
CA THR A 445 -30.03 17.64 -8.69
C THR A 445 -29.64 19.09 -8.89
N HIS A 446 -29.41 19.54 -10.13
CA HIS A 446 -28.99 20.90 -10.44
C HIS A 446 -30.02 21.62 -11.32
N LYS A 447 -30.19 22.92 -11.11
CA LYS A 447 -31.15 23.76 -11.85
C LYS A 447 -30.65 25.20 -12.02
N ALA A 448 -31.17 25.89 -13.05
CA ALA A 448 -31.12 27.34 -13.19
C ALA A 448 -32.32 27.84 -14.00
N ARG A 449 -32.89 28.99 -13.61
CA ARG A 449 -33.94 29.66 -14.38
C ARG A 449 -33.27 30.41 -15.54
N VAL A 450 -33.84 30.29 -16.72
CA VAL A 450 -33.30 30.88 -17.94
C VAL A 450 -34.27 31.84 -18.62
N GLY A 451 -35.53 31.91 -18.18
CA GLY A 451 -36.49 32.87 -18.71
C GLY A 451 -37.92 32.59 -18.29
N TRP A 452 -38.86 33.14 -19.05
CA TRP A 452 -40.30 33.03 -18.82
C TRP A 452 -41.06 32.85 -20.14
N VAL A 453 -42.19 32.14 -20.06
CA VAL A 453 -43.19 32.08 -21.13
C VAL A 453 -44.58 32.35 -20.56
N ARG A 454 -45.45 32.96 -21.36
CA ARG A 454 -46.86 33.14 -21.02
C ARG A 454 -47.72 32.31 -21.95
N THR A 455 -48.67 31.57 -21.42
CA THR A 455 -49.66 30.86 -22.24
C THR A 455 -50.73 31.81 -22.77
N ASP A 456 -51.26 31.53 -23.96
CA ASP A 456 -52.40 32.26 -24.52
C ASP A 456 -53.74 31.89 -23.85
N GLY A 457 -54.79 32.61 -24.24
CA GLY A 457 -56.15 32.41 -23.77
C GLY A 457 -56.92 31.29 -24.48
N THR A 458 -56.30 30.59 -25.45
CA THR A 458 -56.99 29.58 -26.25
C THR A 458 -57.13 28.26 -25.49
N ALA A 459 -57.93 27.32 -26.02
CA ALA A 459 -58.04 25.98 -25.46
C ALA A 459 -56.70 25.21 -25.46
N ASN A 460 -55.82 25.53 -26.41
CA ASN A 460 -54.50 24.90 -26.55
C ASN A 460 -53.46 25.48 -25.58
N ARG A 461 -53.67 26.71 -25.10
CA ARG A 461 -52.82 27.40 -24.10
C ARG A 461 -51.35 27.46 -24.54
N TYR A 462 -51.10 27.69 -25.82
CA TYR A 462 -49.73 27.71 -26.32
C TYR A 462 -48.95 28.91 -25.77
N PRO A 463 -47.65 28.77 -25.51
CA PRO A 463 -46.79 29.91 -25.22
C PRO A 463 -46.93 30.99 -26.29
N LEU A 464 -47.01 32.26 -25.89
CA LEU A 464 -47.02 33.38 -26.82
C LEU A 464 -45.75 33.39 -27.67
N ASN A 465 -45.86 33.76 -28.94
CA ASN A 465 -44.70 33.88 -29.84
C ASN A 465 -43.72 34.94 -29.33
N PHE A 466 -42.48 34.53 -29.04
CA PHE A 466 -41.45 35.42 -28.51
C PHE A 466 -40.03 34.94 -28.86
N LEU A 467 -39.09 35.87 -28.75
CA LEU A 467 -37.66 35.61 -28.82
C LEU A 467 -36.97 36.23 -27.61
N GLN A 468 -36.04 35.51 -27.01
CA GLN A 468 -35.19 35.99 -25.94
C GLN A 468 -33.73 35.81 -26.32
N SER A 469 -32.93 36.84 -26.06
CA SER A 469 -31.46 36.81 -26.18
C SER A 469 -30.86 37.32 -24.87
N GLY A 470 -30.12 36.45 -24.18
CA GLY A 470 -29.67 36.72 -22.81
C GLY A 470 -30.86 36.95 -21.88
N ARG A 471 -30.93 38.12 -21.25
CA ARG A 471 -32.02 38.50 -20.32
C ARG A 471 -33.19 39.23 -20.98
N ARG A 472 -33.04 39.66 -22.23
CA ARG A 472 -34.05 40.48 -22.93
C ARG A 472 -34.94 39.60 -23.78
N ALA A 473 -36.24 39.66 -23.52
CA ALA A 473 -37.28 38.99 -24.28
C ALA A 473 -38.10 40.02 -25.08
N GLN A 474 -38.56 39.60 -26.25
CA GLN A 474 -39.38 40.40 -27.15
C GLN A 474 -40.52 39.54 -27.70
N TYR A 475 -41.75 40.06 -27.65
CA TYR A 475 -42.87 39.48 -28.36
C TYR A 475 -42.61 39.55 -29.86
N ARG A 476 -42.85 38.43 -30.55
CA ARG A 476 -42.64 38.34 -31.99
C ARG A 476 -43.99 38.37 -32.68
N VAL A 477 -44.25 39.44 -33.44
CA VAL A 477 -45.45 39.52 -34.27
C VAL A 477 -45.28 38.62 -35.49
N GLY A 478 -46.28 37.78 -35.78
CA GLY A 478 -46.26 36.91 -36.95
C GLY A 478 -47.66 36.57 -37.43
N SER A 479 -47.86 36.56 -38.75
CA SER A 479 -49.09 36.02 -39.33
C SER A 479 -49.21 34.53 -39.01
N GLY A 480 -50.39 34.08 -38.59
CA GLY A 480 -50.65 32.68 -38.23
C GLY A 480 -50.11 32.23 -36.86
N THR A 481 -49.58 33.12 -36.03
CA THR A 481 -49.20 32.82 -34.64
C THR A 481 -50.22 33.40 -33.66
N ASN A 482 -50.14 33.01 -32.38
CA ASN A 482 -50.96 33.59 -31.31
C ASN A 482 -50.57 35.04 -30.91
N VAL A 483 -49.60 35.66 -31.59
CA VAL A 483 -49.23 37.07 -31.45
C VAL A 483 -49.29 37.73 -32.83
N THR A 484 -50.49 38.10 -33.28
CA THR A 484 -50.72 38.78 -34.57
C THR A 484 -50.50 40.29 -34.50
N ALA A 485 -50.45 40.85 -33.29
CA ALA A 485 -50.09 42.23 -32.98
C ALA A 485 -49.40 42.25 -31.60
N LEU A 486 -48.65 43.32 -31.30
CA LEU A 486 -48.06 43.47 -29.97
C LEU A 486 -49.16 43.59 -28.90
N PRO A 487 -48.97 42.99 -27.71
CA PRO A 487 -49.93 43.11 -26.62
C PRO A 487 -50.24 44.56 -26.26
N VAL A 488 -51.51 44.94 -26.34
CA VAL A 488 -51.99 46.27 -25.98
C VAL A 488 -52.21 46.33 -24.48
N ILE A 489 -51.51 47.24 -23.80
CA ILE A 489 -51.61 47.48 -22.36
C ILE A 489 -52.85 48.34 -22.05
N ALA A 490 -53.04 49.41 -22.83
CA ALA A 490 -54.18 50.31 -22.70
C ALA A 490 -54.44 51.07 -24.01
N ASN A 491 -55.68 51.52 -24.21
CA ASN A 491 -56.09 52.29 -25.37
C ASN A 491 -57.14 53.33 -24.97
N ALA A 492 -57.14 54.48 -25.65
CA ALA A 492 -58.07 55.57 -25.37
C ALA A 492 -58.33 56.42 -26.62
N SER A 493 -59.55 56.93 -26.72
CA SER A 493 -59.95 57.93 -27.73
C SER A 493 -60.38 59.27 -27.13
N SER A 494 -60.27 59.39 -25.81
CA SER A 494 -60.63 60.56 -25.00
C SER A 494 -59.52 60.84 -23.98
N PRO A 495 -59.46 62.06 -23.40
CA PRO A 495 -58.46 62.39 -22.39
C PRO A 495 -58.57 61.49 -21.15
N ILE A 496 -57.42 61.01 -20.69
CA ILE A 496 -57.28 60.25 -19.44
C ILE A 496 -56.42 61.06 -18.48
N ALA A 497 -56.82 61.08 -17.21
CA ALA A 497 -56.07 61.75 -16.16
C ALA A 497 -54.60 61.31 -16.18
N LEU A 498 -53.69 62.28 -16.12
CA LEU A 498 -52.27 61.99 -16.09
C LEU A 498 -51.94 61.10 -14.89
N TRP A 499 -51.08 60.13 -15.15
CA TRP A 499 -50.59 59.17 -14.17
C TRP A 499 -51.68 58.25 -13.61
N THR A 500 -52.61 57.84 -14.47
CA THR A 500 -53.51 56.72 -14.20
C THR A 500 -52.71 55.43 -14.18
N ALA A 501 -52.81 54.65 -13.10
CA ALA A 501 -52.07 53.39 -12.95
C ALA A 501 -52.61 52.30 -13.88
N ILE A 502 -51.71 51.49 -14.46
CA ILE A 502 -52.04 50.28 -15.22
C ILE A 502 -51.14 49.13 -14.76
N ALA A 503 -51.74 48.00 -14.40
CA ALA A 503 -51.02 46.81 -14.01
C ALA A 503 -50.32 46.14 -15.21
N VAL A 504 -49.04 45.78 -15.04
CA VAL A 504 -48.24 45.19 -16.13
C VAL A 504 -48.11 43.66 -16.06
N ALA A 505 -48.58 43.02 -14.98
CA ALA A 505 -48.42 41.58 -14.76
C ALA A 505 -49.04 40.68 -15.86
N ALA A 506 -49.96 41.22 -16.66
CA ALA A 506 -50.51 40.53 -17.83
C ALA A 506 -49.55 40.48 -19.03
N PHE A 507 -48.52 41.34 -19.05
CA PHE A 507 -47.67 41.61 -20.20
C PHE A 507 -46.20 41.32 -19.96
N VAL A 508 -45.76 41.32 -18.70
CA VAL A 508 -44.40 40.97 -18.28
C VAL A 508 -44.44 39.99 -17.10
N PRO A 509 -43.42 39.15 -16.90
CA PRO A 509 -43.37 38.19 -15.80
C PRO A 509 -43.14 38.90 -14.45
N PRO A 510 -43.41 38.21 -13.31
CA PRO A 510 -43.26 38.77 -11.97
C PRO A 510 -41.84 39.23 -11.60
N THR A 511 -40.81 38.73 -12.29
CA THR A 511 -39.40 39.08 -12.06
C THR A 511 -38.82 40.04 -13.12
N ALA A 512 -39.66 40.59 -14.00
CA ALA A 512 -39.21 41.59 -14.95
C ALA A 512 -38.67 42.84 -14.22
N GLY A 513 -37.43 43.22 -14.52
CA GLY A 513 -36.82 44.46 -14.02
C GLY A 513 -37.12 45.66 -14.93
N ALA A 514 -37.44 45.40 -16.20
CA ALA A 514 -37.79 46.43 -17.17
C ALA A 514 -38.83 45.93 -18.18
N ILE A 515 -39.61 46.87 -18.72
CA ILE A 515 -40.60 46.65 -19.78
C ILE A 515 -40.17 47.41 -21.04
N ASP A 516 -40.17 46.75 -22.21
CA ASP A 516 -40.04 47.42 -23.50
C ASP A 516 -41.43 47.96 -23.87
N VAL A 517 -41.71 49.18 -23.42
CA VAL A 517 -43.03 49.82 -23.56
C VAL A 517 -43.01 50.75 -24.76
N GLY A 518 -44.08 50.69 -25.54
CA GLY A 518 -44.32 51.60 -26.64
C GLY A 518 -45.60 52.38 -26.47
N VAL A 519 -45.59 53.61 -26.96
CA VAL A 519 -46.76 54.48 -27.04
C VAL A 519 -47.01 54.83 -28.49
N ILE A 520 -48.28 54.84 -28.88
CA ILE A 520 -48.73 55.21 -30.21
C ILE A 520 -49.84 56.25 -30.09
N SER A 521 -49.80 57.25 -30.96
CA SER A 521 -50.78 58.33 -31.01
C SER A 521 -51.16 58.60 -32.46
N GLN A 522 -52.47 58.60 -32.73
CA GLN A 522 -53.03 59.02 -33.99
C GLN A 522 -54.11 60.07 -33.73
N SER A 523 -53.86 61.28 -34.18
CA SER A 523 -54.83 62.37 -34.15
C SER A 523 -55.89 62.15 -35.24
N ALA A 524 -57.10 62.69 -35.06
CA ALA A 524 -58.02 62.84 -36.18
C ALA A 524 -57.74 64.16 -36.93
N ALA A 525 -58.51 64.43 -38.00
CA ALA A 525 -58.30 65.61 -38.85
C ALA A 525 -58.39 66.91 -38.03
N SER A 526 -57.40 67.79 -38.19
CA SER A 526 -57.31 69.08 -37.47
C SER A 526 -57.31 68.99 -35.93
N GLN A 527 -56.94 67.85 -35.36
CA GLN A 527 -56.92 67.60 -33.91
C GLN A 527 -55.52 67.24 -33.40
N LEU A 528 -55.30 67.34 -32.09
CA LEU A 528 -54.09 66.91 -31.39
C LEU A 528 -54.36 65.63 -30.60
N ALA A 529 -53.38 64.72 -30.55
CA ALA A 529 -53.42 63.52 -29.72
C ALA A 529 -52.04 63.24 -29.09
N TRP A 530 -52.01 63.13 -27.77
CA TRP A 530 -50.81 62.87 -26.97
C TRP A 530 -51.03 61.72 -25.99
N ALA A 531 -50.02 60.87 -25.86
CA ALA A 531 -49.94 59.80 -24.88
C ALA A 531 -48.61 59.90 -24.13
N TYR A 532 -48.67 59.70 -22.81
CA TYR A 532 -47.52 59.74 -21.92
C TYR A 532 -47.49 58.47 -21.08
N VAL A 533 -46.30 57.91 -20.83
CA VAL A 533 -46.10 56.81 -19.90
C VAL A 533 -44.87 57.11 -19.02
N VAL A 534 -44.99 56.81 -17.73
CA VAL A 534 -43.96 56.99 -16.70
C VAL A 534 -43.96 55.76 -15.76
N PRO A 535 -42.82 55.46 -15.11
CA PRO A 535 -42.72 54.31 -14.21
C PRO A 535 -43.39 54.52 -12.85
N ASN A 536 -43.58 55.77 -12.40
CA ASN A 536 -44.26 56.12 -11.15
C ASN A 536 -45.09 57.42 -11.29
N ASN A 537 -45.97 57.73 -10.35
CA ASN A 537 -46.85 58.91 -10.39
C ASN A 537 -46.24 60.22 -9.82
N SER A 538 -44.95 60.23 -9.47
CA SER A 538 -44.22 61.42 -8.98
C SER A 538 -43.66 62.30 -10.10
N TYR A 539 -43.86 61.90 -11.37
CA TYR A 539 -43.47 62.70 -12.54
C TYR A 539 -44.36 63.95 -12.68
N SER A 540 -43.84 65.00 -13.33
CA SER A 540 -44.53 66.29 -13.48
C SER A 540 -45.94 66.13 -14.04
N THR A 541 -46.96 66.63 -13.35
CA THR A 541 -48.35 66.62 -13.86
C THR A 541 -48.58 67.63 -15.01
N THR A 542 -47.54 68.35 -15.43
CA THR A 542 -47.50 69.19 -16.63
C THR A 542 -46.43 68.67 -17.58
N PRO A 543 -46.79 67.81 -18.57
CA PRO A 543 -45.85 67.32 -19.58
C PRO A 543 -45.36 68.48 -20.46
N SER A 544 -44.05 68.58 -20.67
CA SER A 544 -43.44 69.54 -21.59
C SER A 544 -42.12 68.98 -22.14
N ALA A 545 -41.54 69.64 -23.15
CA ALA A 545 -40.21 69.28 -23.65
C ALA A 545 -39.09 69.43 -22.60
N THR A 546 -39.35 70.17 -21.51
CA THR A 546 -38.40 70.48 -20.43
C THR A 546 -38.74 69.81 -19.10
N ALA A 547 -39.88 69.12 -19.01
CA ALA A 547 -40.27 68.33 -17.86
C ALA A 547 -40.02 66.84 -18.13
N PRO A 548 -39.44 66.07 -17.19
CA PRO A 548 -39.17 64.67 -17.41
C PRO A 548 -40.49 63.91 -17.59
N VAL A 549 -40.61 63.20 -18.71
CA VAL A 549 -41.61 62.16 -18.98
C VAL A 549 -40.85 60.90 -19.40
N GLY A 550 -41.32 59.72 -18.99
CA GLY A 550 -40.63 58.45 -19.27
C GLY A 550 -40.63 58.14 -20.77
N ILE A 551 -41.79 58.28 -21.40
CA ILE A 551 -41.95 58.26 -22.85
C ILE A 551 -43.22 59.03 -23.25
N ALA A 552 -43.18 59.69 -24.40
CA ALA A 552 -44.32 60.39 -24.98
C ALA A 552 -44.43 60.15 -26.48
N SER A 553 -45.67 60.23 -26.99
CA SER A 553 -45.94 60.28 -28.43
C SER A 553 -47.06 61.29 -28.69
N GLY A 554 -46.79 62.25 -29.57
CA GLY A 554 -47.71 63.32 -29.95
C GLY A 554 -47.94 63.35 -31.45
N SER A 555 -49.16 63.61 -31.90
CA SER A 555 -49.52 63.71 -33.31
C SER A 555 -50.51 64.85 -33.58
N TYR A 556 -50.52 65.33 -34.82
CA TYR A 556 -51.46 66.33 -35.32
C TYR A 556 -51.96 65.97 -36.73
N ASN A 557 -53.22 66.26 -37.01
CA ASN A 557 -53.87 66.15 -38.32
C ASN A 557 -53.64 64.79 -39.03
N THR A 558 -54.29 63.73 -38.52
CA THR A 558 -54.26 62.33 -39.06
C THR A 558 -52.91 61.62 -39.04
N SER A 559 -51.85 62.28 -38.57
CA SER A 559 -50.52 61.69 -38.44
C SER A 559 -50.49 60.57 -37.40
N LEU A 560 -49.71 59.53 -37.68
CA LEU A 560 -49.40 58.44 -36.74
C LEU A 560 -47.98 58.62 -36.21
N THR A 561 -47.82 58.67 -34.91
CA THR A 561 -46.50 58.73 -34.25
C THR A 561 -46.38 57.63 -33.21
N ALA A 562 -45.18 57.06 -33.11
CA ALA A 562 -44.89 56.01 -32.15
C ALA A 562 -43.50 56.23 -31.53
N SER A 563 -43.42 55.97 -30.24
CA SER A 563 -42.17 55.96 -29.48
C SER A 563 -42.09 54.63 -28.73
N ARG A 564 -40.87 54.12 -28.52
CA ARG A 564 -40.62 52.92 -27.72
C ARG A 564 -39.40 53.12 -26.83
N THR A 565 -39.42 52.56 -25.64
CA THR A 565 -38.27 52.59 -24.72
C THR A 565 -38.26 51.37 -23.82
N LEU A 566 -37.06 50.96 -23.39
CA LEU A 566 -36.91 50.01 -22.30
C LEU A 566 -36.97 50.80 -20.99
N MET A 567 -38.10 50.70 -20.29
CA MET A 567 -38.37 51.42 -19.05
C MET A 567 -38.17 50.49 -17.86
N ALA A 568 -37.37 50.89 -16.87
CA ALA A 568 -37.27 50.17 -15.61
C ALA A 568 -38.62 50.16 -14.90
N LEU A 569 -39.00 49.00 -14.34
CA LEU A 569 -40.21 48.86 -13.55
C LEU A 569 -39.92 49.21 -12.10
N GLU A 570 -40.56 50.26 -11.60
CA GLU A 570 -40.45 50.68 -10.20
C GLU A 570 -41.53 50.03 -9.30
N SER A 571 -42.57 49.46 -9.91
CA SER A 571 -43.63 48.74 -9.22
C SER A 571 -44.32 47.74 -10.18
N GLY A 572 -45.35 47.04 -9.71
CA GLY A 572 -46.22 46.21 -10.57
C GLY A 572 -47.12 47.00 -11.53
N ASN A 573 -47.02 48.34 -11.54
CA ASN A 573 -47.77 49.22 -12.42
C ASN A 573 -46.81 50.15 -13.19
N ILE A 574 -47.26 50.53 -14.39
CA ILE A 574 -46.83 51.76 -15.06
C ILE A 574 -47.95 52.78 -14.97
N TYR A 575 -47.65 54.05 -15.22
CA TYR A 575 -48.64 55.11 -15.13
C TYR A 575 -48.70 55.84 -16.47
N TRP A 576 -49.91 55.99 -17.00
CA TRP A 576 -50.13 56.64 -18.29
C TRP A 576 -51.14 57.76 -18.19
N GLY A 577 -51.19 58.58 -19.22
CA GLY A 577 -52.25 59.55 -19.39
C GLY A 577 -52.27 60.06 -20.82
N THR A 578 -53.37 60.72 -21.16
CA THR A 578 -53.60 61.13 -22.55
C THR A 578 -54.23 62.50 -22.63
N GLN A 579 -53.92 63.24 -23.70
CA GLN A 579 -54.50 64.54 -23.99
C GLN A 579 -54.95 64.56 -25.45
N THR A 580 -56.20 64.95 -25.70
CA THR A 580 -56.74 65.14 -27.06
C THR A 580 -57.68 66.35 -27.09
N SER A 581 -57.70 67.07 -28.21
CA SER A 581 -58.61 68.20 -28.47
C SER A 581 -60.02 67.77 -28.95
N SER A 582 -60.33 66.48 -28.88
CA SER A 582 -61.48 65.71 -29.40
C SER A 582 -60.99 64.70 -30.44
N GLY A 583 -61.51 63.46 -30.44
CA GLY A 583 -61.16 62.42 -31.41
C GLY A 583 -59.68 61.98 -31.44
N GLY A 584 -59.42 60.78 -31.96
CA GLY A 584 -58.06 60.20 -32.05
C GLY A 584 -57.93 58.85 -31.36
N SER A 585 -56.80 58.18 -31.57
CA SER A 585 -56.47 56.88 -30.99
C SER A 585 -55.10 56.94 -30.35
N MET A 586 -55.06 56.81 -29.02
CA MET A 586 -53.84 56.67 -28.24
C MET A 586 -53.76 55.26 -27.67
N GLY A 587 -52.59 54.65 -27.71
CA GLY A 587 -52.38 53.31 -27.20
C GLY A 587 -51.03 53.16 -26.52
N VAL A 588 -50.98 52.26 -25.56
CA VAL A 588 -49.77 51.75 -24.92
C VAL A 588 -49.68 50.27 -25.23
N TYR A 589 -48.53 49.80 -25.67
CA TYR A 589 -48.29 48.40 -25.98
C TYR A 589 -46.99 47.90 -25.33
N CYS A 590 -46.92 46.59 -25.12
CA CYS A 590 -45.73 45.91 -24.64
C CYS A 590 -45.02 45.23 -25.82
N ALA A 591 -43.78 45.62 -26.10
CA ALA A 591 -42.92 44.95 -27.07
C ALA A 591 -42.13 43.78 -26.45
N GLY A 592 -41.94 43.77 -25.13
CA GLY A 592 -41.09 42.79 -24.45
C GLY A 592 -40.73 43.19 -23.04
N TRP A 593 -39.76 42.49 -22.46
CA TRP A 593 -39.26 42.74 -21.10
C TRP A 593 -37.78 42.36 -20.95
N GLU A 594 -37.16 42.81 -19.88
CA GLU A 594 -35.89 42.27 -19.39
C GLU A 594 -36.13 41.57 -18.06
N ASP A 595 -35.74 40.29 -17.97
CA ASP A 595 -35.87 39.50 -16.75
C ASP A 595 -34.70 39.75 -15.80
N ASN A 596 -35.01 39.98 -14.52
CA ASN A 596 -34.00 40.15 -13.48
C ASN A 596 -33.68 38.78 -12.87
N LEU A 597 -32.75 38.08 -13.51
CA LEU A 597 -32.23 36.76 -13.10
C LEU A 597 -31.11 36.84 -12.07
#